data_AF-A0AAX6FH56-F1
#
_entry.id   AF-A0AAX6FH56-F1
#
_cell.length_a   1.000
_cell.length_b   1.000
_cell.length_c   1.000
_cell.angle_alpha   90.00
_cell.angle_beta   90.00
_cell.angle_gamma   90.00
#
_symmetry.space_group_name_H-M   'P 1'
#
loop_
_entity.id
_entity.type
_entity.pdbx_description
1 polymer ?
#
loop_
_entity_poly.entity_id
_entity_poly.type
_entity_poly.pdbx_seq_one_letter_code
_entity_poly.pdbx_strand_id
1 'polypeptide(L)'
;MKCSSPCDGGVRYRDVGCYGNTEDASIKHYPADPSRCSGEEMPARQEPCNLKSCVDLSISDMDDSKKSGMSGWLVTLLVLLGIVAVGGLGFAGYVFYKRRTSAPTGFVYIMLEGYS
;
A
#
# COMPACT_ATOMS: atom_id res chain seq x y z
N MET A 1 -14.76 -11.54 -20.03
CA MET A 1 -14.50 -11.69 -21.47
C MET A 1 -13.46 -10.66 -21.91
N LYS A 2 -12.61 -11.00 -22.89
CA LYS A 2 -11.54 -10.11 -23.38
C LYS A 2 -12.11 -9.14 -24.43
N CYS A 3 -11.61 -7.91 -24.47
CA CYS A 3 -11.94 -6.94 -25.52
C CYS A 3 -11.40 -7.44 -26.88
N SER A 4 -12.12 -7.17 -27.97
CA SER A 4 -11.68 -7.55 -29.32
C SER A 4 -10.40 -6.83 -29.77
N SER A 5 -10.20 -5.61 -29.30
CA SER A 5 -9.03 -4.78 -29.58
C SER A 5 -8.34 -4.35 -28.28
N PRO A 6 -7.01 -4.32 -28.20
CA PRO A 6 -6.30 -3.79 -27.05
C PRO A 6 -6.39 -2.27 -26.92
N CYS A 7 -6.69 -1.53 -28.00
CA CYS A 7 -6.73 -0.07 -28.07
C CYS A 7 -7.51 0.44 -29.31
N ASP A 8 -7.66 1.75 -29.46
CA ASP A 8 -8.45 2.42 -30.52
C ASP A 8 -9.93 2.00 -30.59
N GLY A 9 -10.45 1.50 -29.47
CA GLY A 9 -11.81 0.99 -29.39
C GLY A 9 -11.93 -0.46 -29.87
N GLY A 10 -12.65 -1.25 -29.08
CA GLY A 10 -13.08 -2.59 -29.41
C GLY A 10 -14.46 -2.87 -28.83
N VAL A 11 -14.95 -4.08 -29.06
CA VAL A 11 -16.21 -4.55 -28.50
C VAL A 11 -15.93 -5.75 -27.63
N ARG A 12 -16.60 -5.82 -26.49
CA ARG A 12 -16.67 -7.03 -25.67
C ARG A 12 -18.12 -7.48 -25.55
N TYR A 13 -18.31 -8.79 -25.51
CA TYR A 13 -19.59 -9.39 -25.18
C TYR A 13 -19.70 -9.57 -23.67
N ARG A 14 -20.90 -9.38 -23.14
CA ARG A 14 -21.23 -9.64 -21.74
C ARG A 14 -22.52 -10.45 -21.66
N ASP A 15 -22.56 -11.33 -20.67
CA ASP A 15 -23.76 -12.10 -20.37
C ASP A 15 -24.76 -11.20 -19.63
N VAL A 16 -26.01 -11.25 -20.08
CA VAL A 16 -27.13 -10.49 -19.51
C VAL A 16 -28.19 -11.51 -19.14
N GLY A 17 -28.53 -11.56 -17.85
CA GLY A 17 -29.52 -12.47 -17.27
C GLY A 17 -30.64 -11.72 -16.57
N CYS A 18 -31.80 -12.36 -16.46
CA CYS A 18 -32.96 -11.87 -15.73
C CYS A 18 -32.81 -12.25 -14.25
N TYR A 19 -32.87 -11.26 -13.35
CA TYR A 19 -32.78 -11.48 -11.92
C TYR A 19 -33.90 -10.76 -11.19
N GLY A 20 -34.54 -11.44 -10.23
CA GLY A 20 -35.52 -10.85 -9.32
C GLY A 20 -34.85 -10.17 -8.12
N ASN A 21 -35.55 -9.22 -7.51
CA ASN A 21 -35.15 -8.57 -6.27
C ASN A 21 -36.20 -8.89 -5.18
N THR A 22 -35.76 -9.08 -3.94
CA THR A 22 -36.61 -9.35 -2.77
C THR A 22 -36.20 -8.39 -1.67
N GLU A 23 -37.16 -7.71 -1.04
CA GLU A 23 -36.88 -6.65 -0.06
C GLU A 23 -36.29 -7.18 1.26
N ASP A 24 -36.47 -8.47 1.57
CA ASP A 24 -36.30 -9.02 2.92
C ASP A 24 -35.22 -10.11 3.11
N ALA A 25 -34.20 -10.25 2.25
CA ALA A 25 -33.20 -11.32 2.48
C ALA A 25 -31.75 -10.97 2.11
N SER A 26 -30.84 -11.67 2.80
CA SER A 26 -29.37 -11.66 2.65
C SER A 26 -28.83 -11.90 1.24
N ILE A 27 -29.69 -12.25 0.28
CA ILE A 27 -29.37 -12.43 -1.14
C ILE A 27 -30.23 -11.45 -1.94
N LYS A 28 -29.58 -10.36 -2.39
CA LYS A 28 -30.22 -9.23 -3.06
C LYS A 28 -30.82 -9.56 -4.45
N HIS A 29 -30.30 -10.60 -5.11
CA HIS A 29 -30.70 -10.98 -6.47
C HIS A 29 -30.77 -12.51 -6.63
N TYR A 30 -31.85 -13.02 -7.22
CA TYR A 30 -32.02 -14.45 -7.55
C TYR A 30 -32.33 -14.63 -9.03
N PRO A 31 -31.87 -15.73 -9.68
CA PRO A 31 -32.13 -15.96 -11.10
C PRO A 31 -33.64 -16.10 -11.33
N ALA A 32 -34.16 -15.33 -12.29
CA ALA A 32 -35.56 -15.35 -12.67
C ALA A 32 -35.74 -15.92 -14.08
N ASP A 33 -36.95 -16.38 -14.39
CA ASP A 33 -37.29 -16.85 -15.73
C ASP A 33 -37.16 -15.69 -16.75
N PRO A 34 -36.48 -15.88 -17.89
CA PRO A 34 -36.30 -14.84 -18.92
C PRO A 34 -37.61 -14.20 -19.41
N SER A 35 -38.73 -14.93 -19.39
CA SER A 35 -40.05 -14.43 -19.79
C SER A 35 -40.63 -13.37 -18.85
N ARG A 36 -40.09 -13.26 -17.62
CA ARG A 36 -40.50 -12.25 -16.63
C ARG A 36 -39.83 -10.91 -16.85
N CYS A 37 -38.75 -10.85 -17.61
CA CYS A 37 -38.07 -9.61 -17.98
C CYS A 37 -38.56 -9.14 -19.36
N SER A 38 -38.83 -7.84 -19.52
CA SER A 38 -39.14 -7.28 -20.83
C SER A 38 -37.90 -7.33 -21.73
N GLY A 39 -38.09 -7.80 -22.97
CA GLY A 39 -37.03 -7.80 -23.98
C GLY A 39 -36.59 -6.39 -24.38
N GLU A 40 -37.47 -5.39 -24.25
CA GLU A 40 -37.18 -4.00 -24.60
C GLU A 40 -36.27 -3.32 -23.57
N GLU A 41 -36.34 -3.74 -22.31
CA GLU A 41 -35.45 -3.26 -21.24
C GLU A 41 -34.12 -4.00 -21.23
N MET A 42 -33.94 -5.01 -22.09
CA MET A 42 -32.76 -5.85 -22.08
C MET A 42 -31.51 -5.04 -22.45
N PRO A 43 -30.51 -4.96 -21.56
CA PRO A 43 -29.27 -4.25 -21.85
C PRO A 43 -28.55 -4.80 -23.08
N ALA A 44 -27.88 -3.93 -23.82
CA ALA A 44 -27.01 -4.34 -24.91
C ALA A 44 -25.94 -5.33 -24.40
N ARG A 45 -25.86 -6.48 -25.06
CA ARG A 45 -24.84 -7.52 -24.79
C ARG A 45 -23.46 -7.15 -25.31
N GLN A 46 -23.39 -6.17 -26.20
CA GLN A 46 -22.15 -5.61 -26.73
C GLN A 46 -21.86 -4.31 -26.00
N GLU A 47 -20.63 -4.20 -25.50
CA GLU A 47 -20.16 -3.00 -24.81
C GLU A 47 -18.85 -2.54 -25.44
N PRO A 48 -18.68 -1.24 -25.73
CA PRO A 48 -17.41 -0.71 -26.19
C PRO A 48 -16.35 -0.83 -25.08
N CYS A 49 -15.12 -1.16 -25.46
CA CYS A 49 -13.99 -1.30 -24.56
C CYS A 49 -12.72 -0.71 -25.17
N ASN A 50 -11.71 -0.41 -24.34
CA ASN A 50 -10.40 0.06 -24.77
C ASN A 50 -10.44 1.28 -25.72
N LEU A 51 -11.23 2.29 -25.34
CA LEU A 51 -11.42 3.53 -26.12
C LEU A 51 -10.19 4.44 -26.19
N LYS A 52 -9.15 4.15 -25.41
CA LYS A 52 -7.89 4.89 -25.46
C LYS A 52 -7.16 4.62 -26.77
N SER A 53 -6.52 5.65 -27.31
CA SER A 53 -5.76 5.44 -28.53
C SER A 53 -4.54 4.56 -28.28
N CYS A 54 -4.17 3.74 -29.27
CA CYS A 54 -2.92 2.99 -29.24
C CYS A 54 -1.70 3.92 -29.15
N VAL A 55 -1.80 5.13 -29.71
CA VAL A 55 -0.73 6.15 -29.65
C VAL A 55 -0.51 6.60 -28.21
N ASP A 56 -1.57 6.87 -27.45
CA ASP A 56 -1.48 7.29 -26.05
C ASP A 56 -0.92 6.19 -25.14
N LEU A 57 -1.22 4.92 -25.44
CA LEU A 57 -0.66 3.77 -24.72
C LEU A 57 0.86 3.68 -24.89
N SER A 58 1.36 3.86 -26.10
CA SER A 58 2.81 3.89 -26.34
C SER A 58 3.52 5.06 -25.63
N ILE A 59 2.86 6.21 -25.51
CA ILE A 59 3.38 7.37 -24.79
C ILE A 59 3.36 7.12 -23.28
N SER A 60 2.28 6.52 -22.76
CA SER A 60 2.16 6.20 -21.33
C SER A 60 3.09 5.07 -20.89
N ASP A 61 3.32 4.03 -21.71
CA ASP A 61 4.37 3.03 -21.45
C ASP A 61 5.78 3.67 -21.42
N MET A 62 6.00 4.72 -22.23
CA MET A 62 7.26 5.49 -22.20
C MET A 62 7.37 6.38 -20.94
N ASP A 63 6.28 6.94 -20.43
CA ASP A 63 6.28 7.74 -19.20
C ASP A 63 6.35 6.87 -17.93
N ASP A 64 5.69 5.71 -17.87
CA ASP A 64 5.73 4.80 -16.71
C ASP A 64 7.12 4.16 -16.52
N SER A 65 7.89 4.02 -17.61
CA SER A 65 9.30 3.61 -17.52
C SER A 65 10.23 4.69 -16.93
N LYS A 66 9.71 5.91 -16.70
CA LYS A 66 10.50 7.07 -16.28
C LYS A 66 10.29 7.41 -14.80
N LYS A 67 11.10 6.73 -13.98
CA LYS A 67 11.59 7.16 -12.65
C LYS A 67 10.53 7.20 -11.54
N SER A 68 10.34 6.07 -10.87
CA SER A 68 9.98 6.08 -9.44
C SER A 68 11.18 6.56 -8.61
N GLY A 69 11.50 7.85 -8.68
CA GLY A 69 12.44 8.46 -7.74
C GLY A 69 11.87 8.33 -6.33
N MET A 70 12.68 7.85 -5.38
CA MET A 70 12.27 7.77 -3.97
C MET A 70 11.79 9.15 -3.52
N SER A 71 10.55 9.22 -3.01
CA SER A 71 9.96 10.47 -2.53
C SER A 71 10.96 11.23 -1.67
N GLY A 72 11.20 12.51 -1.97
CA GLY A 72 12.18 13.31 -1.22
C GLY A 72 11.93 13.29 0.29
N TRP A 73 10.69 13.07 0.71
CA TRP A 73 10.32 12.89 2.11
C TRP A 73 10.90 11.61 2.74
N LEU A 74 10.91 10.49 2.01
CA LEU A 74 11.56 9.26 2.45
C LEU A 74 13.07 9.44 2.62
N VAL A 75 13.71 10.16 1.69
CA VAL A 75 15.14 10.46 1.78
C VAL A 75 15.45 11.26 3.05
N THR A 76 14.66 12.29 3.34
CA THR A 76 14.83 13.11 4.55
C THR A 76 14.65 12.29 5.84
N LEU A 77 13.66 11.39 5.89
CA LEU A 77 13.45 10.51 7.03
C LEU A 77 14.64 9.56 7.27
N LEU A 78 15.19 8.97 6.21
CA LEU A 78 16.34 8.09 6.33
C LEU A 78 17.59 8.83 6.84
N VAL A 79 17.83 10.05 6.37
CA VAL A 79 18.94 10.88 6.84
C VAL A 79 18.77 11.24 8.33
N LEU A 80 17.57 11.66 8.75
CA LEU A 80 17.28 11.98 10.15
C LEU A 80 17.47 10.76 11.06
N LEU A 81 16.99 9.59 10.65
CA LEU A 81 17.19 8.34 11.40
C LEU A 81 18.67 7.99 11.55
N GLY A 82 19.47 8.17 10.48
CA GLY A 82 20.91 7.97 10.53
C GLY A 82 21.61 8.90 11.52
N ILE A 83 21.28 10.18 11.51
CA ILE A 83 21.85 11.17 12.44
C ILE A 83 21.50 10.83 13.88
N VAL A 84 20.24 10.46 14.16
CA VAL A 84 19.79 10.08 15.51
C VAL A 84 20.51 8.82 15.99
N ALA A 85 20.68 7.81 15.15
CA ALA A 85 21.37 6.57 15.51
C ALA A 85 22.85 6.82 15.84
N VAL A 86 23.57 7.56 14.99
CA VAL A 86 24.99 7.90 15.21
C VAL A 86 25.15 8.78 16.44
N GLY A 87 24.29 9.79 16.60
CA GLY A 87 24.28 10.68 17.76
C GLY A 87 23.99 9.92 19.07
N GLY A 88 23.03 9.00 19.06
CA GLY A 88 22.68 8.19 20.22
C GLY A 88 23.82 7.27 20.67
N LEU A 89 24.48 6.59 19.73
CA LEU A 89 25.64 5.74 20.03
C LEU A 89 26.82 6.56 20.58
N GLY A 90 27.10 7.71 19.98
CA GLY A 90 28.14 8.63 20.47
C GLY A 90 27.86 9.15 21.87
N PHE A 91 26.61 9.57 22.14
CA PHE A 91 26.20 10.05 23.46
C PHE A 91 26.29 8.96 24.52
N ALA A 92 25.79 7.75 24.23
CA ALA A 92 25.89 6.62 25.15
C ALA A 92 27.34 6.25 25.46
N GLY A 93 28.20 6.20 24.43
CA GLY A 93 29.63 5.96 24.58
C GLY A 93 30.33 7.05 25.40
N TYR A 94 30.01 8.32 25.15
CA TYR A 94 30.54 9.46 25.91
C TYR A 94 30.11 9.42 27.38
N VAL A 95 28.83 9.16 27.66
CA VAL A 95 28.32 9.02 29.03
C VAL A 95 29.01 7.86 29.74
N PHE A 96 29.17 6.72 29.07
CA PHE A 96 29.86 5.56 29.65
C PHE A 96 31.35 5.86 29.93
N TYR A 97 32.04 6.49 28.98
CA TYR A 97 33.43 6.92 29.14
C TYR A 97 33.58 7.90 30.31
N LYS A 98 32.73 8.94 30.36
CA LYS A 98 32.74 9.92 31.44
C LYS A 98 32.42 9.27 32.78
N ARG A 99 31.46 8.34 32.84
CA ARG A 99 31.14 7.60 34.07
C ARG A 99 32.33 6.75 34.54
N ARG A 100 33.09 6.16 33.61
CA ARG A 100 34.26 5.35 33.93
C ARG A 100 35.45 6.18 34.41
N THR A 101 35.70 7.34 33.80
CA THR A 101 36.80 8.25 34.18
C THR A 101 36.45 9.11 35.40
N SER A 102 35.17 9.39 35.62
CA SER A 102 34.67 10.16 36.77
C SER A 102 34.19 9.25 37.91
N ALA A 103 34.34 7.92 37.79
CA ALA A 103 34.11 7.02 38.91
C ALA A 103 35.10 7.43 40.01
N PRO A 104 34.64 7.88 41.19
CA PRO A 104 35.54 8.24 42.25
C PRO A 104 36.32 6.98 42.64
N THR A 105 37.63 7.01 42.44
CA THR A 105 38.56 6.06 43.05
C THR A 105 38.58 6.33 44.55
N GLY A 106 37.49 6.03 45.23
CA GLY A 106 37.31 6.22 46.66
C GLY A 106 37.17 4.85 47.30
N PHE A 107 38.23 4.40 47.96
CA PHE A 107 38.13 3.28 48.88
C PHE A 107 37.13 3.67 49.98
N VAL A 108 36.05 2.89 50.12
CA VAL A 108 35.06 3.09 51.18
C VAL A 108 35.44 2.16 52.33
N TYR A 109 35.73 2.73 53.50
CA TYR A 109 35.90 1.97 54.74
C TYR A 109 34.53 1.52 55.25
N ILE A 110 34.36 0.21 55.37
CA ILE A 110 33.23 -0.42 56.06
C ILE A 110 33.70 -0.82 57.46
N MET A 111 33.01 -0.34 58.51
CA MET A 111 33.27 -0.76 59.88
C MET A 111 32.80 -2.22 60.04
N LEU A 112 33.75 -3.12 60.29
CA LEU A 112 33.47 -4.47 60.76
C LEU A 112 33.26 -4.39 62.28
N GLU A 113 32.04 -4.08 62.72
CA GLU A 113 31.68 -4.33 64.12
C GLU A 113 31.63 -5.84 64.36
N GLY A 114 32.42 -6.32 65.32
CA GLY A 114 32.19 -7.61 65.98
C GLY A 114 33.06 -8.79 65.55
N TYR A 115 34.39 -8.65 65.56
CA TYR A 115 35.27 -9.80 65.84
C TYR A 115 35.85 -9.61 67.25
N SER A 116 35.20 -10.27 68.21
CA SER A 116 35.70 -10.52 69.57
C SER A 116 36.79 -11.59 69.55
#